data_AF-A0A0Q7AB88-F1
#
_entry.id   AF-A0A0Q7AB88-F1
#
_cell.length_a   1.000
_cell.length_b   1.000
_cell.length_c   1.000
_cell.angle_alpha   90.00
_cell.angle_beta   90.00
_cell.angle_gamma   90.00
#
_symmetry.space_group_name_H-M   'P 1'
#
loop_
_entity.id
_entity.type
_entity.pdbx_description
1 polymer ?
#
loop_
_entity_poly.entity_id
_entity_poly.type
_entity_poly.pdbx_seq_one_letter_code
_entity_poly.pdbx_strand_id
1 'polypeptide(L)' 'MDLEQLMGRYFRLKQELSIAYRAQPWHSGRIDRLADELSATEREIASLQPADEQCNDALLSFAR' A
#
# COMPACT_ATOMS: atom_id res chain seq x y z
N MET A 1 13.90 -5.33 -3.37
CA MET A 1 13.43 -6.26 -2.31
C MET A 1 12.59 -7.34 -2.98
N ASP A 2 12.51 -8.52 -2.39
CA ASP A 2 11.54 -9.52 -2.83
C ASP A 2 10.13 -9.18 -2.32
N LEU A 3 9.09 -9.75 -2.96
CA LEU A 3 7.68 -9.50 -2.62
C LEU A 3 7.38 -9.80 -1.15
N GLU A 4 7.91 -10.89 -0.57
CA GLU A 4 7.68 -11.23 0.84
C GLU A 4 8.22 -10.15 1.79
N GLN A 5 9.39 -9.57 1.44
CA GLN A 5 10.00 -8.50 2.22
C GLN A 5 9.19 -7.20 2.14
N LEU A 6 8.67 -6.88 0.96
CA LEU A 6 7.80 -5.72 0.76
C LEU A 6 6.48 -5.86 1.50
N MET A 7 5.86 -7.05 1.47
CA MET A 7 4.66 -7.34 2.24
C MET A 7 4.92 -7.22 3.74
N GLY A 8 6.04 -7.76 4.24
CA GLY A 8 6.44 -7.60 5.64
C GLY A 8 6.61 -6.13 6.04
N ARG A 9 7.22 -5.31 5.17
CA ARG A 9 7.35 -3.86 5.38
C ARG A 9 5.99 -3.16 5.39
N TYR A 10 5.11 -3.49 4.44
CA TYR A 10 3.75 -2.95 4.34
C TYR A 10 2.96 -3.18 5.63
N PHE A 11 2.95 -4.42 6.15
CA PHE A 11 2.23 -4.74 7.39
C PHE A 11 2.75 -3.96 8.59
N ARG A 12 4.08 -3.82 8.71
CA ARG A 12 4.70 -3.04 9.78
C ARG A 12 4.28 -1.57 9.71
N LEU A 13 4.42 -0.93 8.54
CA LEU A 13 4.06 0.47 8.34
C LEU A 13 2.59 0.74 8.65
N LYS A 14 1.69 -0.17 8.24
CA LYS A 14 0.26 -0.08 8.55
C LYS A 14 -0.02 -0.16 10.06
N GLN A 15 0.70 -1.04 10.78
CA GLN A 15 0.58 -1.14 12.23
C GLN A 15 1.11 0.12 12.92
N GLU A 16 2.27 0.63 12.51
CA GLU A 16 2.85 1.84 13.07
C GLU A 16 1.99 3.08 12.83
N LEU A 17 1.40 3.20 11.64
CA LEU A 17 0.46 4.27 11.30
C LEU A 17 -0.79 4.20 12.18
N SER A 18 -1.34 3.00 12.39
CA SER A 18 -2.48 2.77 13.30
C SER A 18 -2.15 3.17 14.75
N ILE A 19 -0.95 2.85 15.22
CA ILE A 19 -0.46 3.27 16.54
C ILE A 19 -0.33 4.79 16.61
N ALA A 20 0.26 5.42 15.58
CA ALA A 20 0.47 6.86 15.54
C ALA A 20 -0.86 7.65 15.58
N TYR A 21 -1.90 7.17 14.89
CA TYR A 21 -3.23 7.79 14.96
C TYR A 21 -3.92 7.65 16.32
N ARG A 22 -3.60 6.59 17.08
CA ARG A 22 -4.13 6.36 18.43
C ARG A 22 -3.37 7.13 19.52
N ALA A 23 -2.11 7.45 19.29
CA ALA A 23 -1.27 8.14 20.26
C ALA A 23 -1.52 9.65 20.24
N GLN A 24 -2.00 10.21 21.36
CA GLN A 24 -2.13 11.65 21.56
C GLN A 24 -1.01 12.19 22.47
N PRO A 25 -0.46 13.39 22.18
CA PRO A 25 -0.82 14.29 21.08
C PRO A 25 -0.40 13.74 19.71
N TRP A 26 -1.12 14.12 18.65
CA TRP A 26 -0.82 13.67 17.30
C TRP A 26 0.49 14.30 16.80
N HIS A 27 1.42 13.45 16.38
CA HIS A 27 2.68 13.87 15.80
C HIS A 27 2.57 13.84 14.26
N SER A 28 2.01 14.90 13.67
CA SER A 28 1.70 14.97 12.23
C SER A 28 2.89 14.59 11.35
N GLY A 29 4.10 15.12 11.62
CA GLY A 29 5.29 14.78 10.83
C GLY A 29 5.68 13.29 10.87
N ARG A 30 5.33 12.56 11.95
CA ARG A 30 5.51 11.11 12.02
C ARG A 30 4.43 10.39 11.20
N ILE A 31 3.19 10.86 11.27
CA ILE A 31 2.06 10.30 10.52
C ILE A 31 2.28 10.46 9.01
N ASP A 32 2.65 11.65 8.57
CA ASP A 32 2.91 11.98 7.16
C ASP A 32 4.02 11.09 6.60
N ARG A 33 5.13 10.97 7.33
CA ARG A 33 6.24 10.10 6.94
C ARG A 33 5.81 8.62 6.81
N LEU A 34 5.05 8.12 7.78
CA LEU A 34 4.57 6.73 7.75
C LEU A 34 3.63 6.50 6.56
N ALA A 35 2.79 7.48 6.22
CA ALA A 35 1.91 7.42 5.06
C ALA A 35 2.71 7.43 3.75
N ASP A 36 3.71 8.31 3.61
CA ASP A 36 4.57 8.38 2.42
C ASP A 36 5.35 7.07 2.20
N GLU A 37 5.94 6.52 3.27
CA GLU A 37 6.66 5.26 3.21
C GLU A 37 5.74 4.08 2.87
N LEU A 38 4.49 4.09 3.38
CA LEU A 38 3.48 3.08 3.05
C LEU A 38 3.13 3.13 1.57
N SER A 39 2.82 4.32 1.04
CA SER A 39 2.49 4.51 -0.38
C SER A 39 3.66 4.23 -1.33
N ALA A 40 4.90 4.46 -0.92
CA ALA A 40 6.07 4.05 -1.69
C ALA A 40 6.17 2.52 -1.75
N THR A 41 5.95 1.84 -0.61
CA THR A 41 5.97 0.38 -0.54
C THR A 41 4.86 -0.25 -1.38
N GLU A 42 3.64 0.32 -1.36
CA GLU A 42 2.51 -0.13 -2.20
C GLU A 42 2.84 -0.02 -3.70
N ARG A 43 3.52 1.06 -4.13
CA ARG A 43 3.98 1.21 -5.51
C ARG A 43 5.02 0.18 -5.91
N GLU A 44 5.96 -0.15 -5.01
CA GLU A 44 6.93 -1.22 -5.24
C GLU A 44 6.28 -2.60 -5.32
N ILE A 45 5.25 -2.88 -4.50
CA ILE A 45 4.48 -4.13 -4.59
C ILE A 45 3.74 -4.20 -5.92
N ALA A 46 3.06 -3.10 -6.30
CA ALA A 46 2.30 -3.04 -7.54
C ALA A 46 3.18 -3.18 -8.80
N SER A 47 4.43 -2.73 -8.76
CA SER A 47 5.36 -2.90 -9.90
C SER A 47 5.88 -4.32 -10.06
N LEU A 48 5.80 -5.15 -9.01
CA LEU A 48 6.18 -6.56 -9.04
C LEU A 48 5.03 -7.49 -9.41
N GLN A 49 3.78 -7.05 -9.24
CA GLN A 49 2.63 -7.80 -9.75
C GLN A 49 2.53 -7.54 -11.26
N PRO A 50 2.63 -8.58 -12.12
CA PRO A 50 2.27 -8.41 -13.51
C PRO A 50 0.83 -7.91 -13.54
N ALA A 51 0.55 -6.86 -14.31
CA ALA A 51 -0.81 -6.40 -14.52
C ALA A 51 -1.60 -7.58 -15.09
N ASP A 52 -2.39 -8.24 -14.26
CA ASP A 52 -3.30 -9.26 -14.73
C ASP A 52 -4.15 -8.62 -15.83
N GLU A 53 -4.08 -9.18 -17.04
CA GLU A 53 -4.90 -8.83 -18.21
C GLU A 53 -6.41 -8.92 -17.93
N GLN A 54 -6.81 -9.29 -16.71
CA GLN A 54 -8.19 -9.39 -16.24
C GLN A 54 -8.91 -8.05 -16.03
N CYS A 55 -8.21 -6.91 -16.07
CA CYS A 55 -8.88 -5.61 -15.95
C CYS A 55 -9.69 -5.22 -17.21
N ASN A 56 -9.55 -5.93 -18.34
CA ASN A 56 -10.24 -5.60 -19.59
C ASN A 56 -11.50 -6.43 -19.87
N ASP A 57 -11.60 -7.66 -19.38
CA ASP A 57 -12.72 -8.55 -19.76
C ASP A 57 -14.05 -8.16 -19.08
N ALA A 58 -13.97 -7.61 -17.87
CA ALA A 58 -15.15 -7.10 -17.17
C ALA A 58 -15.79 -5.91 -17.89
N LEU A 59 -14.99 -5.03 -18.52
CA LEU A 59 -15.49 -3.86 -19.25
C LEU A 59 -16.04 -4.20 -20.65
N LEU A 60 -15.57 -5.27 -21.28
CA LEU A 60 -16.05 -5.71 -22.60
C LEU A 60 -17.34 -6.52 -22.54
N SER A 61 -17.65 -7.16 -21.41
CA SER A 61 -18.89 -7.94 -21.22
C SER A 61 -20.17 -7.09 -21.16
N PHE A 62 -20.07 -5.82 -20.76
CA PHE A 62 -21.22 -4.89 -20.71
C PHE A 62 -21.55 -4.25 -22.07
N ALA A 63 -20.70 -4.45 -23.09
CA ALA A 63 -20.83 -3.83 -24.41
C ALA A 63 -21.45 -4.76 -25.48
N ARG A 64 -22.06 -5.89 -25.09
CA ARG A 64 -22.69 -6.85 -26.01
C ARG A 64 -24.21 -6.94 -25.83
#